data_AF-A0A930VDM4-F1
#
_entry.id   AF-A0A930VDM4-F1
#
_cell.length_a   1.000
_cell.length_b   1.000
_cell.length_c   1.000
_cell.angle_alpha   90.00
_cell.angle_beta   90.00
_cell.angle_gamma   90.00
#
_symmetry.space_group_name_H-M   'P 1'
#
loop_
_entity.id
_entity.type
_entity.pdbx_description
1 polymer ?
#
loop_
_entity_poly.entity_id
_entity_poly.type
_entity_poly.pdbx_seq_one_letter_code
_entity_poly.pdbx_strand_id
1 'polypeptide(L)'
;MEQQSPAEASPSASPAEGMSITKVQQWVLSVLAFTVIEHFAAGLAIAGIFANDQDARVGLNILAGITGTFAVAAFRALHAKPILSLWLLAGPLPGLIGAWLTFR
;
A
#
# COMPACT_ATOMS: atom_id res chain seq x y z
N MET A 1 34.98 -58.54 -7.12
CA MET A 1 33.68 -58.59 -6.43
C MET A 1 33.89 -57.76 -5.17
N GLU A 2 33.42 -56.54 -4.98
CA GLU A 2 32.36 -55.75 -5.59
C GLU A 2 32.86 -54.30 -5.73
N GLN A 3 32.78 -53.76 -6.94
CA GLN A 3 32.68 -52.31 -7.11
C GLN A 3 31.28 -51.94 -6.65
N GLN A 4 31.14 -51.27 -5.51
CA GLN A 4 29.90 -50.56 -5.17
C GLN A 4 30.10 -49.07 -5.40
N SER A 5 29.30 -48.60 -6.35
CA SER A 5 29.23 -47.27 -6.95
C SER A 5 29.22 -46.10 -5.96
N PRO A 6 29.86 -44.98 -6.32
CA PRO A 6 29.48 -43.67 -5.84
C PRO A 6 28.24 -43.19 -6.60
N ALA A 7 27.06 -43.28 -5.98
CA ALA A 7 25.82 -42.65 -6.46
C ALA A 7 25.00 -42.21 -5.24
N GLU A 8 25.06 -40.92 -4.93
CA GLU A 8 23.92 -39.99 -5.03
C GLU A 8 22.82 -40.20 -3.99
N ALA A 9 22.77 -39.27 -3.03
CA ALA A 9 21.60 -38.43 -2.82
C ALA A 9 22.02 -37.30 -1.87
N SER A 10 22.67 -36.28 -2.39
CA SER A 10 22.56 -34.97 -1.72
C SER A 10 21.11 -34.54 -1.93
N PRO A 11 20.28 -34.43 -0.87
CA PRO A 11 19.02 -33.73 -1.03
C PRO A 11 19.38 -32.28 -1.37
N SER A 12 19.25 -31.92 -2.65
CA SER A 12 19.08 -30.53 -3.04
C SER A 12 17.82 -30.06 -2.33
N ALA A 13 17.98 -29.57 -1.09
CA ALA A 13 16.93 -28.90 -0.36
C ALA A 13 16.42 -27.82 -1.30
N SER A 14 15.20 -28.04 -1.79
CA SER A 14 14.55 -27.21 -2.79
C SER A 14 14.61 -25.75 -2.34
N PRO A 15 15.14 -24.80 -3.14
CA PRO A 15 15.09 -23.37 -2.83
C PRO A 15 13.66 -22.78 -2.83
N ALA A 16 12.63 -23.63 -2.81
CA ALA A 16 11.25 -23.32 -3.10
C ALA A 16 10.32 -23.81 -1.99
N GLU A 17 10.47 -23.33 -0.76
CA GLU A 17 9.44 -23.53 0.27
C GLU A 17 9.54 -22.49 1.40
N GLY A 18 9.03 -21.29 1.10
CA GLY A 18 8.92 -20.21 2.07
C GLY A 18 9.21 -18.88 1.39
N MET A 19 8.18 -18.05 1.24
CA MET A 19 8.40 -16.64 0.94
C MET A 19 9.41 -16.10 1.96
N SER A 20 10.55 -15.54 1.52
CA SER A 20 11.56 -15.03 2.45
C SER A 20 10.89 -14.08 3.44
N ILE A 21 11.17 -14.23 4.74
CA ILE A 21 10.59 -13.42 5.83
C ILE A 21 10.63 -11.91 5.50
N THR A 22 11.70 -11.47 4.83
CA THR A 22 11.87 -10.11 4.30
C THR A 22 10.71 -9.66 3.39
N LYS A 23 10.24 -10.55 2.52
CA LYS A 23 9.17 -10.27 1.55
C LYS A 23 7.79 -10.20 2.21
N VAL A 24 7.53 -11.03 3.22
CA VAL A 24 6.31 -10.94 4.04
C VAL A 24 6.32 -9.66 4.88
N GLN A 25 7.44 -9.36 5.54
CA GLN A 25 7.61 -8.13 6.32
C GLN A 25 7.39 -6.88 5.47
N GLN A 26 7.96 -6.85 4.26
CA GLN A 26 7.77 -5.75 3.31
C GLN A 26 6.29 -5.60 2.92
N TRP A 27 5.55 -6.71 2.72
CA TRP A 27 4.12 -6.68 2.47
C TRP A 27 3.32 -6.16 3.66
N VAL A 28 3.62 -6.65 4.87
CA VAL A 28 2.93 -6.22 6.11
C VAL A 28 3.16 -4.73 6.33
N LEU A 29 4.40 -4.25 6.24
CA LEU A 29 4.72 -2.83 6.40
C LEU A 29 4.06 -1.97 5.32
N SER A 30 4.00 -2.45 4.08
CA SER A 30 3.34 -1.72 2.99
C SER A 30 1.84 -1.57 3.23
N VAL A 31 1.16 -2.67 3.58
CA VAL A 31 -0.29 -2.66 3.88
C VAL A 31 -0.58 -1.82 5.11
N LEU A 32 0.21 -1.95 6.17
CA LEU A 32 0.05 -1.17 7.40
C LEU A 32 0.24 0.33 7.14
N ALA A 33 1.32 0.71 6.48
CA ALA A 33 1.60 2.12 6.17
C ALA A 33 0.51 2.69 5.25
N PHE A 34 0.12 1.96 4.21
CA PHE A 34 -0.96 2.37 3.31
C PHE A 34 -2.26 2.59 4.08
N THR A 35 -2.67 1.61 4.89
CA THR A 35 -3.95 1.67 5.63
C THR A 35 -3.98 2.83 6.61
N VAL A 36 -2.90 3.08 7.35
CA VAL A 36 -2.84 4.17 8.34
C VAL A 36 -2.92 5.54 7.66
N ILE A 37 -2.16 5.76 6.59
CA ILE A 37 -2.14 7.05 5.89
C ILE A 37 -3.48 7.28 5.16
N GLU A 38 -4.02 6.23 4.54
CA GLU A 38 -5.31 6.29 3.84
C GLU A 38 -6.46 6.55 4.82
N HIS A 39 -6.48 5.87 5.97
CA HIS A 39 -7.48 6.09 7.01
C HIS A 39 -7.44 7.52 7.56
N PHE A 40 -6.24 8.07 7.73
CA PHE A 40 -6.08 9.46 8.14
C PHE A 40 -6.57 10.43 7.05
N ALA A 41 -6.26 10.17 5.78
CA ALA A 41 -6.77 10.95 4.65
C ALA A 41 -8.31 10.90 4.56
N ALA A 42 -8.90 9.72 4.76
CA ALA A 42 -10.35 9.55 4.81
C ALA A 42 -10.96 10.33 6.00
N GLY A 43 -10.34 10.28 7.17
CA GLY A 43 -10.75 11.06 8.34
C GLY A 43 -10.74 12.56 8.08
N LEU A 44 -9.72 13.09 7.39
CA LEU A 44 -9.65 14.49 6.96
C LEU A 44 -10.77 14.87 5.99
N ALA A 45 -11.05 14.01 5.00
CA ALA A 45 -12.13 14.25 4.04
C ALA A 45 -13.50 14.28 4.74
N ILE A 46 -13.74 13.32 5.64
CA ILE A 46 -14.96 13.25 6.46
C ILE A 46 -15.07 14.49 7.35
N ALA A 47 -13.99 14.90 8.01
CA ALA A 47 -13.98 16.12 8.83
C ALA A 47 -14.35 17.37 8.01
N GLY A 48 -13.94 17.44 6.74
CA GLY A 48 -14.32 18.51 5.81
C GLY A 48 -15.83 18.57 5.53
N ILE A 49 -16.56 17.45 5.62
CA ILE A 49 -18.03 17.45 5.48
C ILE A 49 -18.68 18.15 6.67
N PHE A 50 -18.16 17.95 7.87
CA PHE A 50 -18.71 18.49 9.12
C PHE A 50 -18.19 19.90 9.46
N ALA A 51 -17.20 20.41 8.71
CA ALA A 51 -16.70 21.76 8.91
C ALA A 51 -17.74 22.81 8.45
N ASN A 52 -18.00 23.80 9.33
CA ASN A 52 -18.99 24.84 9.09
C ASN A 52 -18.46 25.99 8.22
N ASP A 53 -17.16 26.29 8.33
CA ASP A 53 -16.49 27.34 7.55
C ASP A 53 -16.00 26.82 6.20
N GLN A 54 -16.29 27.55 5.12
CA GLN A 54 -15.92 27.16 3.76
C GLN A 54 -14.41 26.98 3.58
N ASP A 55 -13.60 27.84 4.21
CA ASP A 55 -12.14 27.76 4.15
C ASP A 55 -11.62 26.47 4.80
N ALA A 56 -12.23 26.05 5.90
CA ALA A 56 -11.89 24.81 6.58
C ALA A 56 -12.27 23.58 5.73
N ARG A 57 -13.44 23.58 5.08
CA ARG A 57 -13.88 22.50 4.17
C ARG A 57 -12.90 22.32 3.01
N VAL A 58 -12.43 23.42 2.41
CA VAL A 58 -11.46 23.41 1.32
C VAL A 58 -10.09 22.94 1.82
N GLY A 59 -9.59 23.51 2.91
CA GLY A 59 -8.31 23.15 3.50
C GLY A 59 -8.22 21.66 3.88
N LEU A 60 -9.29 21.12 4.49
CA LEU A 60 -9.37 19.71 4.89
C LEU A 60 -9.39 18.76 3.69
N ASN A 61 -10.11 19.11 2.61
CA ASN A 61 -10.12 18.30 1.40
C ASN A 61 -8.77 18.34 0.66
N ILE A 62 -8.09 19.50 0.64
CA ILE A 62 -6.72 19.61 0.09
C ILE A 62 -5.76 18.73 0.89
N LEU A 63 -5.80 18.82 2.23
CA LEU A 63 -4.98 17.98 3.10
C LEU A 63 -5.31 16.49 2.91
N ALA A 64 -6.58 16.11 2.81
CA ALA A 64 -6.97 14.73 2.53
C ALA A 64 -6.36 14.24 1.22
N GLY A 65 -6.41 15.04 0.14
CA GLY A 65 -5.83 14.68 -1.15
C GLY A 65 -4.30 14.54 -1.12
N ILE A 66 -3.60 15.47 -0.48
CA ILE A 66 -2.13 15.41 -0.31
C ILE A 66 -1.77 14.16 0.50
N THR A 67 -2.48 13.90 1.59
CA THR A 67 -2.16 12.78 2.48
C THR A 67 -2.46 11.44 1.82
N GLY A 68 -3.57 11.31 1.08
CA GLY A 68 -3.87 10.14 0.26
C GLY A 68 -2.81 9.88 -0.82
N THR A 69 -2.25 10.95 -1.41
CA THR A 69 -1.13 10.83 -2.37
C THR A 69 0.12 10.25 -1.70
N PHE A 70 0.42 10.66 -0.47
CA PHE A 70 1.52 10.08 0.31
C PHE A 70 1.30 8.60 0.64
N ALA A 71 0.06 8.15 0.85
CA ALA A 71 -0.23 6.72 1.07
C ALA A 71 0.22 5.87 -0.12
N VAL A 72 -0.08 6.33 -1.33
CA VAL A 72 0.32 5.67 -2.58
C VAL A 72 1.84 5.70 -2.76
N ALA A 73 2.47 6.84 -2.44
CA ALA A 73 3.92 6.98 -2.50
C ALA A 73 4.63 6.03 -1.54
N ALA A 74 4.16 5.92 -0.29
CA ALA A 74 4.71 5.04 0.74
C ALA A 74 4.59 3.56 0.35
N PHE A 75 3.41 3.14 -0.12
CA PHE A 75 3.18 1.77 -0.60
C PHE A 75 4.13 1.41 -1.75
N ARG A 76 4.43 2.36 -2.64
CA ARG A 76 5.31 2.13 -3.80
C ARG A 76 6.79 2.19 -3.48
N ALA A 77 7.21 3.10 -2.61
CA ALA A 77 8.58 3.16 -2.11
C ALA A 77 8.98 1.82 -1.49
N LEU A 78 8.05 1.19 -0.76
CA LEU A 78 8.28 -0.11 -0.16
C LEU A 78 8.28 -1.26 -1.16
N HIS A 79 7.56 -1.19 -2.30
CA HIS A 79 7.46 -2.30 -3.25
C HIS A 79 8.46 -2.30 -4.41
N ALA A 80 9.27 -1.24 -4.61
CA ALA A 80 10.31 -1.14 -5.65
C ALA A 80 9.88 -1.63 -7.05
N LYS A 81 8.61 -1.44 -7.41
CA LYS A 81 7.98 -1.89 -8.66
C LYS A 81 7.71 -0.70 -9.59
N PRO A 82 7.72 -0.90 -10.92
CA PRO A 82 7.66 0.17 -11.90
C PRO A 82 6.42 1.05 -11.73
N ILE A 83 6.64 2.35 -11.94
CA ILE A 83 5.78 3.46 -11.54
C ILE A 83 4.41 3.48 -12.27
N LEU A 84 4.16 2.61 -13.24
CA LEU A 84 3.01 2.66 -14.13
C LEU A 84 2.18 1.37 -14.07
N SER A 85 1.43 1.18 -12.99
CA SER A 85 0.32 0.22 -12.98
C SER A 85 -0.98 0.98 -12.72
N LEU A 86 -2.00 0.70 -13.53
CA LEU A 86 -3.37 1.24 -13.53
C LEU A 86 -4.01 1.29 -12.13
N TRP A 87 -3.46 0.54 -11.18
CA TRP A 87 -3.81 0.52 -9.76
C TRP A 87 -3.47 1.82 -9.00
N LEU A 88 -2.68 2.74 -9.58
CA LEU A 88 -2.41 4.07 -8.99
C LEU A 88 -3.68 4.92 -8.85
N LEU A 89 -4.69 4.64 -9.66
CA LEU A 89 -6.00 5.30 -9.62
C LEU A 89 -6.87 4.84 -8.44
N ALA A 90 -6.53 3.74 -7.77
CA ALA A 90 -7.25 3.29 -6.57
C ALA A 90 -6.84 4.09 -5.32
N GLY A 91 -5.62 4.63 -5.29
CA GLY A 91 -5.12 5.44 -4.18
C GLY A 91 -5.88 6.74 -3.89
N PRO A 92 -6.34 7.51 -4.90
CA PRO A 92 -7.16 8.69 -4.67
C PRO A 92 -8.66 8.38 -4.45
N LEU A 93 -9.08 7.11 -4.41
CA LEU A 93 -10.48 6.74 -4.16
C LEU A 93 -11.09 7.45 -2.94
N PRO A 94 -10.49 7.48 -1.74
CA PRO A 94 -11.07 8.20 -0.59
C PRO A 94 -11.24 9.70 -0.86
N GLY A 95 -10.26 10.35 -1.51
CA GLY A 95 -10.34 11.77 -1.85
C GLY A 95 -11.40 12.06 -2.91
N LEU A 96 -11.53 11.20 -3.91
CA LEU A 96 -12.58 11.28 -4.94
C LEU A 96 -13.98 11.03 -4.36
N ILE A 97 -14.12 10.04 -3.46
CA ILE A 97 -15.38 9.74 -2.76
C ILE A 97 -15.76 10.90 -1.83
N GLY A 98 -14.82 11.44 -1.05
CA GLY A 98 -15.05 12.58 -0.15
C GLY A 98 -15.42 13.85 -0.91
N ALA A 99 -14.75 14.14 -2.03
CA ALA A 99 -15.09 15.27 -2.89
C ALA A 99 -16.49 15.09 -3.52
N TRP A 100 -16.80 13.90 -4.03
CA TRP A 100 -18.12 13.63 -4.62
C TRP A 100 -19.27 13.78 -3.60
N LEU A 101 -19.07 13.31 -2.36
CA LEU A 101 -20.04 13.48 -1.27
C LEU A 101 -20.19 14.94 -0.81
N THR A 102 -19.10 15.73 -0.87
CA THR A 102 -19.12 17.13 -0.42
C THR A 102 -19.79 18.07 -1.44
N PHE A 103 -19.61 17.80 -2.73
CA PHE A 103 -20.11 18.65 -3.84
C PHE A 103 -21.43 18.15 -4.47
N ARG A 104 -22.06 17.14 -3.89
CA ARG A 104 -23.42 16.70 -4.25
C ARG A 104 -24.46 17.31 -3.31
#